data_AF-A0AAE1FAZ8-F1
#
_entry.id   AF-A0AAE1FAZ8-F1
#
_cell.length_a   1.000
_cell.length_b   1.000
_cell.length_c   1.000
_cell.angle_alpha   90.00
_cell.angle_beta   90.00
_cell.angle_gamma   90.00
#
_symmetry.space_group_name_H-M   'P 1'
#
loop_
_entity.id
_entity.type
_entity.pdbx_description
1 polymer ?
#
loop_
_entity_poly.entity_id
_entity_poly.type
_entity_poly.pdbx_seq_one_letter_code
_entity_poly.pdbx_strand_id
1 'polypeptide(L)'
;MALEKATSLQIDERKVHLQRIIGTKKDQFFCNKKKMTRLNVANFFESAGFSRANPYYIVKQGKINQLATASDAQILKILQAVAGVTVYDGRTEKCKQKFKEYQGKREETVKLLTTTEARLMTMEEDCKELKEYQKLASVKRGLEYAIYERHLKEMRKQLEDVSSVSVF
;
A
#
# COMPACT_ATOMS: atom_id res chain seq x y z
N MET A 1 -16.62 6.42 -16.97
CA MET A 1 -16.16 7.83 -16.87
C MET A 1 -16.41 8.35 -15.46
N ALA A 2 -15.58 7.97 -14.51
CA ALA A 2 -15.68 8.39 -13.11
C ALA A 2 -14.30 8.91 -12.67
N LEU A 3 -14.01 10.17 -13.01
CA LEU A 3 -12.79 10.85 -12.58
C LEU A 3 -13.00 12.36 -12.71
N GLU A 4 -13.75 12.93 -11.78
CA GLU A 4 -13.71 14.36 -11.43
C GLU A 4 -14.64 14.66 -10.24
N LYS A 5 -14.48 13.95 -9.11
CA LYS A 5 -14.93 14.52 -7.83
C LYS A 5 -13.81 15.42 -7.31
N ALA A 6 -13.68 16.58 -7.97
CA ALA A 6 -12.95 17.69 -7.41
C ALA A 6 -13.50 17.95 -6.00
N THR A 7 -12.59 18.06 -5.04
CA THR A 7 -12.84 18.26 -3.62
C THR A 7 -13.43 19.66 -3.37
N SER A 8 -14.59 19.97 -3.95
CA SER A 8 -15.35 21.17 -3.61
C SER A 8 -16.21 20.84 -2.40
N LEU A 9 -16.09 21.65 -1.36
CA LEU A 9 -17.15 21.75 -0.38
C LEU A 9 -18.36 22.29 -1.16
N GLN A 10 -19.26 21.40 -1.58
CA GLN A 10 -20.54 21.74 -2.19
C GLN A 10 -21.40 22.44 -1.13
N ILE A 11 -21.13 23.72 -0.89
CA ILE A 11 -21.99 24.58 -0.09
C ILE A 11 -23.03 25.12 -1.06
N ASP A 12 -24.14 24.42 -1.17
CA ASP A 12 -25.29 24.78 -2.02
C ASP A 12 -26.15 25.82 -1.31
N GLU A 13 -25.52 26.92 -0.88
CA GLU A 13 -26.19 28.04 -0.23
C GLU A 13 -25.81 29.35 -0.90
N ARG A 14 -26.82 30.20 -1.16
CA ARG A 14 -26.63 31.51 -1.80
C ARG A 14 -25.77 32.49 -0.98
N LYS A 15 -25.63 32.26 0.33
CA LYS A 15 -24.82 33.09 1.23
C LYS A 15 -23.94 32.20 2.09
N VAL A 16 -22.63 32.43 2.05
CA VAL A 16 -21.66 31.69 2.86
C VAL A 16 -21.08 32.61 3.93
N HIS A 17 -21.17 32.20 5.20
CA HIS A 17 -20.62 32.94 6.33
C HIS A 17 -19.36 32.24 6.84
N LEU A 18 -18.20 32.86 6.62
CA LEU A 18 -16.92 32.39 7.12
C LEU A 18 -16.46 33.24 8.30
N GLN A 19 -16.17 32.60 9.44
CA GLN A 19 -15.73 33.26 10.67
C GLN A 19 -14.42 32.62 11.16
N ARG A 20 -13.44 33.45 11.53
CA ARG A 20 -12.23 33.02 12.24
C ARG A 20 -12.25 33.59 13.64
N ILE A 21 -12.15 32.72 14.64
CA ILE A 21 -12.06 33.11 16.05
C ILE A 21 -10.61 32.89 16.50
N ILE A 22 -9.94 33.99 16.82
CA ILE A 22 -8.56 34.00 17.30
C ILE A 22 -8.58 34.35 18.78
N GLY A 23 -8.18 33.40 19.62
CA GLY A 23 -7.92 33.60 21.03
C GLY A 23 -6.47 33.25 21.38
N THR A 24 -6.04 33.59 22.59
CA THR A 24 -4.65 33.46 23.04
C THR A 24 -4.06 32.04 22.88
N LYS A 25 -4.90 31.00 23.00
CA LYS A 25 -4.49 29.59 22.87
C LYS A 25 -5.19 28.83 21.73
N LYS A 26 -6.15 29.46 21.03
CA LYS A 26 -7.03 28.75 20.08
C LYS A 26 -7.26 29.60 18.84
N ASP A 27 -7.00 29.02 17.68
CA ASP A 27 -7.35 29.56 16.37
C ASP A 27 -8.32 28.58 15.70
N GLN A 28 -9.56 29.03 15.43
CA GLN A 28 -10.62 28.18 14.91
C GLN A 28 -11.34 28.84 13.75
N PHE A 29 -11.65 28.05 12.73
CA PHE A 29 -12.43 28.48 11.57
C PHE A 29 -13.82 27.86 11.61
N PHE A 30 -14.83 28.65 11.24
CA PHE A 30 -16.22 28.24 11.13
C PHE A 30 -16.76 28.67 9.77
N CYS A 31 -17.50 27.78 9.13
CA CYS A 31 -18.28 28.07 7.93
C CYS A 31 -19.73 27.67 8.19
N ASN A 32 -20.67 28.61 8.07
CA ASN A 32 -22.09 28.39 8.38
C ASN A 32 -22.28 27.69 9.75
N LYS A 33 -21.58 28.18 10.78
CA LYS A 33 -21.55 27.64 12.16
C LYS A 33 -20.92 26.24 12.31
N LYS A 34 -20.49 25.58 11.23
CA LYS A 34 -19.73 24.31 11.28
C LYS A 34 -18.24 24.57 11.39
N LYS A 35 -17.57 23.86 12.29
CA LYS A 35 -16.11 23.96 12.47
C LYS A 35 -15.39 23.40 11.25
N MET A 36 -14.39 24.14 10.76
CA MET A 36 -13.53 23.74 9.64
C MET A 36 -12.06 23.79 10.03
N THR A 37 -11.26 22.97 9.36
CA THR A 37 -9.80 23.00 9.47
C THR A 37 -9.23 24.11 8.57
N ARG A 38 -8.05 24.61 8.92
CA ARG A 38 -7.33 25.61 8.12
C ARG A 38 -7.10 25.16 6.67
N LEU A 39 -6.81 23.87 6.47
CA LEU A 39 -6.61 23.30 5.13
C LEU A 39 -7.88 23.37 4.29
N ASN A 40 -9.03 23.01 4.87
CA ASN A 40 -10.30 23.05 4.15
C ASN A 40 -10.72 24.48 3.80
N VAL A 41 -10.45 25.47 4.67
CA VAL A 41 -10.66 26.88 4.35
C VAL A 41 -9.76 27.34 3.20
N ALA A 42 -8.49 26.93 3.19
CA ALA A 42 -7.57 27.25 2.10
C ALA A 42 -8.04 26.65 0.77
N ASN A 43 -8.47 25.39 0.77
CA ASN A 43 -9.00 24.72 -0.42
C ASN A 43 -10.31 25.35 -0.91
N PHE A 44 -11.16 25.83 0.01
CA PHE A 44 -12.39 26.56 -0.32
C PHE A 44 -12.07 27.84 -1.11
N PHE A 45 -11.12 28.65 -0.60
CA PHE A 45 -10.69 29.86 -1.30
C PHE A 45 -10.01 29.55 -2.63
N GLU A 46 -9.16 28.53 -2.71
CA GLU A 46 -8.52 28.11 -3.96
C GLU A 46 -9.55 27.68 -5.02
N SER A 47 -10.59 26.95 -4.60
CA SER A 47 -11.70 26.54 -5.49
C SER A 47 -12.56 27.72 -5.96
N ALA A 48 -12.68 28.77 -5.14
CA ALA A 48 -13.35 30.01 -5.48
C ALA A 48 -12.46 30.99 -6.30
N GLY A 49 -11.24 30.58 -6.68
CA GLY A 49 -10.30 31.41 -7.44
C GLY A 49 -9.41 32.32 -6.60
N PHE A 50 -9.58 32.35 -5.27
CA PHE A 50 -8.70 33.02 -4.33
C PHE A 50 -7.50 32.14 -3.99
N SER A 51 -6.61 31.96 -4.96
CA SER A 51 -5.38 31.20 -4.75
C SER A 51 -4.36 32.01 -3.94
N ARG A 52 -3.75 31.38 -2.93
CA ARG A 52 -2.58 31.94 -2.22
C ARG A 52 -1.37 32.13 -3.14
N ALA A 53 -1.35 31.44 -4.28
CA ALA A 53 -0.27 31.54 -5.26
C ALA A 53 -0.34 32.84 -6.07
N ASN A 54 -1.49 33.53 -6.11
CA ASN A 54 -1.62 34.83 -6.76
C ASN A 54 -1.76 35.94 -5.70
N PRO A 55 -0.68 36.54 -5.18
CA PRO A 55 -0.74 37.50 -4.07
C PRO A 55 -1.25 38.89 -4.47
N TYR A 56 -1.59 39.12 -5.74
CA TYR A 56 -1.84 40.45 -6.29
C TYR A 56 -3.29 40.95 -6.15
N TYR A 57 -4.19 40.16 -5.55
CA TYR A 57 -5.54 40.63 -5.21
C TYR A 57 -5.56 41.60 -4.01
N ILE A 58 -4.48 41.68 -3.22
CA ILE A 58 -4.33 42.65 -2.12
C ILE A 58 -2.99 43.37 -2.26
N VAL A 59 -3.03 44.69 -2.33
CA VAL A 59 -1.83 45.53 -2.36
C VAL A 59 -1.54 46.05 -0.95
N LYS A 60 -0.41 45.62 -0.37
CA LYS A 60 0.10 46.15 0.90
C LYS A 60 0.89 47.43 0.68
N GLN A 61 1.06 48.22 1.73
CA GLN A 61 1.93 49.40 1.70
C GLN A 61 3.35 49.02 1.24
N GLY A 62 3.92 49.82 0.34
CA GLY A 62 5.26 49.60 -0.22
C GLY A 62 5.35 48.56 -1.34
N LYS A 63 4.27 47.80 -1.63
CA LYS A 63 4.30 46.76 -2.66
C LYS A 63 4.42 47.32 -4.09
N ILE A 64 3.87 48.50 -4.34
CA ILE A 64 3.96 49.20 -5.64
C ILE A 64 5.41 49.58 -5.94
N ASN A 65 6.12 50.16 -4.96
CA ASN A 65 7.52 50.52 -5.13
C ASN A 65 8.39 49.29 -5.38
N GLN A 66 8.13 48.18 -4.68
CA GLN A 66 8.82 46.91 -4.91
C GLN A 66 8.57 46.32 -6.30
N LEU A 67 7.37 46.52 -6.86
CA LEU A 67 7.07 46.10 -8.24
C LEU A 67 7.78 46.99 -9.26
N ALA A 68 7.84 48.29 -9.00
CA ALA A 68 8.51 49.25 -9.87
C ALA A 68 10.04 49.07 -9.91
N THR A 69 10.65 48.59 -8.82
CA THR A 69 12.10 48.33 -8.73
C THR A 69 12.46 46.84 -8.83
N ALA A 70 11.49 45.97 -9.14
CA ALA A 70 11.73 44.53 -9.26
C ALA A 70 12.65 44.24 -10.46
N SER A 71 13.50 43.21 -10.32
CA SER A 71 14.29 42.71 -11.45
C SER A 71 13.43 41.89 -12.41
N ASP A 72 13.85 41.76 -13.67
CA ASP A 72 13.15 40.98 -14.70
C ASP A 72 12.86 39.54 -14.26
N ALA A 73 13.79 38.91 -13.53
CA ALA A 73 13.60 37.57 -12.97
C ALA A 73 12.48 37.52 -11.92
N GLN A 74 12.31 38.58 -11.11
CA GLN A 74 11.21 38.69 -10.18
C GLN A 74 9.89 38.94 -10.92
N ILE A 75 9.88 39.82 -11.93
CA ILE A 75 8.70 40.07 -12.78
C ILE A 75 8.24 38.77 -13.47
N LEU A 76 9.17 37.96 -13.98
CA LEU A 76 8.86 36.66 -14.58
C LEU A 76 8.21 35.71 -13.57
N LYS A 77 8.75 35.61 -12.34
CA LYS A 77 8.14 34.78 -11.27
C LYS A 77 6.73 35.24 -10.93
N ILE A 78 6.49 36.55 -10.98
CA ILE A 78 5.17 37.13 -10.75
C ILE A 78 4.20 36.70 -11.86
N LEU A 79 4.64 36.81 -13.11
CA LEU A 79 3.86 36.39 -14.27
C LEU A 79 3.54 34.88 -14.21
N GLN A 80 4.52 34.04 -13.88
CA GLN A 80 4.34 32.59 -13.69
C GLN A 80 3.35 32.27 -12.56
N ALA A 81 3.37 33.04 -11.48
CA ALA A 81 2.46 32.88 -10.36
C ALA A 81 1.01 33.26 -10.73
N VAL A 82 0.83 34.34 -11.49
CA VAL A 82 -0.48 34.76 -12.02
C VAL A 82 -1.02 33.77 -13.05
N ALA A 83 -0.16 33.24 -13.92
CA ALA A 83 -0.49 32.21 -14.90
C ALA A 83 -0.78 30.83 -14.27
N GLY A 84 -0.59 30.67 -12.95
CA GLY A 84 -0.85 29.41 -12.24
C GLY A 84 0.19 28.29 -12.50
N VAL A 85 1.29 28.60 -13.19
CA VAL A 85 2.36 27.65 -13.53
C VAL A 85 3.02 27.09 -12.27
N THR A 86 3.17 27.93 -11.23
CA THR A 86 3.78 27.53 -9.95
C THR A 86 3.00 26.42 -9.23
N VAL A 87 1.67 26.40 -9.37
CA VAL A 87 0.81 25.35 -8.80
C VAL A 87 0.97 24.05 -9.58
N TYR A 88 1.07 24.14 -10.91
CA TYR A 88 1.33 23.00 -11.78
C TYR A 88 2.70 22.37 -11.48
N ASP A 89 3.75 23.17 -11.35
CA ASP A 89 5.10 22.70 -11.02
C ASP A 89 5.13 22.02 -9.65
N GLY A 90 4.48 22.61 -8.65
CA GLY A 90 4.38 22.03 -7.32
C GLY A 90 3.62 20.69 -7.30
N ARG A 91 2.56 20.55 -8.12
CA ARG A 91 1.87 19.26 -8.28
C ARG A 91 2.74 18.24 -8.99
N THR A 92 3.44 18.66 -10.04
CA THR A 92 4.33 17.81 -10.83
C THR A 92 5.47 17.24 -9.96
N GLU A 93 6.10 18.07 -9.13
CA GLU A 93 7.14 17.60 -8.20
C GLU A 93 6.60 16.62 -7.16
N LYS A 94 5.42 16.87 -6.58
CA LYS A 94 4.77 15.91 -5.67
C LYS A 94 4.46 14.58 -6.37
N CYS A 95 4.01 14.62 -7.62
CA CYS A 95 3.77 13.43 -8.43
C CYS A 95 5.07 12.66 -8.70
N LYS A 96 6.16 13.35 -9.06
CA LYS A 96 7.47 12.72 -9.24
C LYS A 96 7.98 12.05 -7.96
N GLN A 97 7.80 12.69 -6.81
CA GLN A 97 8.18 12.11 -5.51
C GLN A 97 7.41 10.82 -5.22
N LYS A 98 6.07 10.85 -5.38
CA LYS A 98 5.24 9.65 -5.23
C LYS A 98 5.60 8.56 -6.24
N PHE A 99 5.93 8.94 -7.46
CA PHE A 99 6.34 7.99 -8.50
C PHE A 99 7.61 7.24 -8.09
N LYS A 100 8.62 7.94 -7.56
CA LYS A 100 9.83 7.31 -7.01
C LYS A 100 9.52 6.37 -5.85
N GLU A 101 8.62 6.77 -4.95
CA GLU A 101 8.19 5.91 -3.83
C GLU A 101 7.51 4.62 -4.34
N TYR A 102 6.61 4.74 -5.31
CA TYR A 102 5.93 3.58 -5.91
C TYR A 102 6.89 2.68 -6.70
N GLN A 103 7.90 3.25 -7.35
CA GLN A 103 8.94 2.49 -8.02
C GLN A 103 9.73 1.63 -7.01
N GLY A 104 10.13 2.20 -5.87
CA GLY A 104 10.80 1.44 -4.80
C GLY A 104 9.93 0.32 -4.23
N LYS A 105 8.65 0.60 -3.96
CA LYS A 105 7.68 -0.43 -3.51
C LYS A 105 7.49 -1.55 -4.52
N ARG A 106 7.49 -1.23 -5.82
CA ARG A 106 7.40 -2.23 -6.90
C ARG A 106 8.62 -3.13 -6.91
N GLU A 107 9.82 -2.57 -6.79
CA GLU A 107 11.05 -3.36 -6.73
C GLU A 107 11.10 -4.30 -5.52
N GLU A 108 10.67 -3.82 -4.36
CA GLU A 108 10.54 -4.65 -3.16
C GLU A 108 9.53 -5.79 -3.36
N THR A 109 8.37 -5.48 -3.94
CA THR A 109 7.33 -6.49 -4.25
C THR A 109 7.86 -7.57 -5.20
N VAL A 110 8.63 -7.20 -6.22
CA VAL A 110 9.24 -8.16 -7.16
C VAL A 110 10.24 -9.06 -6.44
N LYS A 111 11.08 -8.53 -5.55
CA LYS A 111 12.03 -9.34 -4.76
C LYS A 111 11.32 -10.34 -3.85
N LEU A 112 10.21 -9.92 -3.23
CA LEU A 112 9.37 -10.81 -2.42
C LEU A 112 8.74 -11.90 -3.26
N LEU A 113 8.20 -11.56 -4.45
CA LEU A 113 7.64 -12.54 -5.37
C LEU A 113 8.67 -13.59 -5.79
N THR A 114 9.87 -13.18 -6.21
CA THR A 114 10.92 -14.13 -6.60
C THR A 114 11.35 -15.04 -5.46
N THR A 115 11.38 -14.52 -4.22
CA THR A 115 11.71 -15.33 -3.04
C THR A 115 10.62 -16.35 -2.73
N THR A 116 9.35 -15.96 -2.86
CA THR A 116 8.21 -16.85 -2.66
C THR A 116 8.15 -17.93 -3.73
N GLU A 117 8.39 -17.59 -5.00
CA GLU A 117 8.47 -18.54 -6.11
C GLU A 117 9.58 -19.57 -5.90
N ALA A 118 10.77 -19.15 -5.45
CA ALA A 118 11.85 -20.07 -5.11
C ALA A 118 11.46 -21.04 -3.99
N ARG A 119 10.81 -20.55 -2.93
CA ARG A 119 10.30 -21.41 -1.83
C ARG A 119 9.20 -22.37 -2.28
N LEU A 120 8.37 -21.93 -3.23
CA LEU A 120 7.31 -22.78 -3.77
C LEU A 120 7.91 -23.95 -4.56
N MET A 121 8.94 -23.68 -5.38
CA MET A 121 9.68 -24.74 -6.09
C MET A 121 10.32 -25.75 -5.13
N THR A 122 11.01 -25.30 -4.08
CA THR A 122 11.60 -26.23 -3.10
C THR A 122 10.53 -27.08 -2.41
N MET A 123 9.37 -26.48 -2.07
CA MET A 123 8.28 -27.20 -1.43
C MET A 123 7.62 -28.23 -2.38
N GLU A 124 7.58 -27.94 -3.68
CA GLU A 124 7.12 -28.90 -4.69
C GLU A 124 8.07 -30.09 -4.85
N GLU A 125 9.38 -29.86 -4.77
CA GLU A 125 10.40 -30.93 -4.77
C GLU A 125 10.26 -31.82 -3.51
N ASP A 126 10.20 -31.21 -2.32
CA ASP A 126 9.98 -31.93 -1.06
C ASP A 126 8.70 -32.78 -1.10
N CYS A 127 7.61 -32.24 -1.69
CA CYS A 127 6.36 -32.97 -1.86
C CYS A 127 6.50 -34.18 -2.80
N LYS A 128 7.33 -34.10 -3.85
CA LYS A 128 7.60 -35.23 -4.75
C LYS A 128 8.40 -36.31 -4.03
N GLU A 129 9.47 -35.94 -3.34
CA GLU A 129 10.29 -36.86 -2.55
C GLU A 129 9.45 -37.57 -1.46
N LEU A 130 8.60 -36.82 -0.75
CA LEU A 130 7.73 -37.39 0.27
C LEU A 130 6.73 -38.41 -0.31
N LYS A 131 6.20 -38.16 -1.51
CA LYS A 131 5.31 -39.11 -2.21
C LYS A 131 6.05 -40.40 -2.58
N GLU A 132 7.29 -40.30 -3.06
CA GLU A 132 8.11 -41.48 -3.37
C GLU A 132 8.45 -42.27 -2.11
N TYR A 133 8.83 -41.58 -1.04
CA TYR A 133 9.04 -42.19 0.27
C TYR A 133 7.80 -42.94 0.76
N GLN A 134 6.61 -42.35 0.66
CA GLN A 134 5.36 -43.01 1.07
C GLN A 134 5.07 -44.27 0.25
N LYS A 135 5.33 -44.26 -1.07
CA LYS A 135 5.19 -45.45 -1.92
C LYS A 135 6.13 -46.56 -1.45
N LEU A 136 7.41 -46.25 -1.25
CA LEU A 136 8.40 -47.21 -0.77
C LEU A 136 8.06 -47.74 0.63
N ALA A 137 7.59 -46.87 1.53
CA ALA A 137 7.14 -47.26 2.86
C ALA A 137 5.93 -48.20 2.84
N SER A 138 5.01 -48.06 1.86
CA SER A 138 3.91 -48.99 1.68
C SER A 138 4.39 -50.36 1.19
N VAL A 139 5.33 -50.39 0.24
CA VAL A 139 5.91 -51.65 -0.27
C VAL A 139 6.69 -52.35 0.83
N LYS A 140 7.51 -51.62 1.59
CA LYS A 140 8.26 -52.14 2.73
C LYS A 140 7.33 -52.80 3.74
N ARG A 141 6.25 -52.13 4.14
CA ARG A 141 5.25 -52.72 5.05
C ARG A 141 4.64 -54.00 4.49
N GLY A 142 4.29 -54.03 3.20
CA GLY A 142 3.76 -55.24 2.55
C GLY A 142 4.74 -56.42 2.60
N LEU A 143 6.02 -56.16 2.34
CA LEU A 143 7.08 -57.19 2.42
C LEU A 143 7.31 -57.65 3.86
N GLU A 144 7.34 -56.73 4.82
CA GLU A 144 7.45 -57.07 6.26
C GLU A 144 6.31 -57.98 6.70
N TYR A 145 5.05 -57.67 6.35
CA TYR A 145 3.91 -58.54 6.63
C TYR A 145 4.07 -59.93 6.00
N ALA A 146 4.49 -60.01 4.73
CA ALA A 146 4.69 -61.30 4.06
C ALA A 146 5.79 -62.15 4.72
N ILE A 147 6.89 -61.52 5.16
CA ILE A 147 7.96 -62.18 5.91
C ILE A 147 7.44 -62.69 7.26
N TYR A 148 6.75 -61.83 8.03
CA TYR A 148 6.19 -62.22 9.33
C TYR A 148 5.18 -63.38 9.21
N GLU A 149 4.32 -63.36 8.19
CA GLU A 149 3.37 -64.45 7.95
C GLU A 149 4.07 -65.77 7.60
N ARG A 150 5.14 -65.71 6.78
CA ARG A 150 5.95 -66.89 6.45
C ARG A 150 6.61 -67.48 7.70
N HIS A 151 7.24 -66.65 8.53
CA HIS A 151 7.85 -67.08 9.79
C HIS A 151 6.80 -67.68 10.74
N LEU A 152 5.60 -67.09 10.84
CA LEU A 152 4.51 -67.64 11.66
C LEU A 152 4.06 -69.03 11.18
N LYS A 153 3.93 -69.24 9.86
CA LYS A 153 3.59 -70.56 9.31
C LYS A 153 4.67 -71.59 9.59
N GLU A 154 5.93 -71.21 9.46
CA GLU A 154 7.09 -72.07 9.72
C GLU A 154 7.17 -72.48 11.19
N MET A 155 6.98 -71.53 12.11
CA MET A 155 6.91 -71.79 13.56
C MET A 155 5.71 -72.66 13.94
N ARG A 156 4.53 -72.45 13.34
CA ARG A 156 3.36 -73.33 13.56
C ARG A 156 3.63 -74.76 13.10
N LYS A 157 4.26 -74.92 11.94
CA LYS A 157 4.63 -76.25 11.43
C LYS A 157 5.60 -76.95 12.36
N GLN A 158 6.64 -76.25 12.84
CA GLN A 158 7.57 -76.78 13.84
C GLN A 158 6.85 -77.17 15.15
N LEU A 159 5.85 -76.40 15.57
CA LEU A 159 5.05 -76.72 16.76
C LEU A 159 4.21 -77.99 16.55
N GLU A 160 3.59 -78.16 15.38
CA GLU A 160 2.85 -79.37 15.01
C GLU A 160 3.78 -80.60 14.99
N ASP A 161 4.96 -80.47 14.37
CA ASP A 161 5.95 -81.54 14.32
C ASP A 161 6.38 -81.97 15.73
N VAL A 162 6.70 -81.03 16.63
CA VAL A 162 7.05 -81.33 18.03
C VAL A 162 5.87 -81.94 18.81
N SER A 163 4.65 -81.47 18.58
CA SER A 163 3.45 -82.01 19.25
C SER A 163 3.15 -83.45 18.81
N SER A 164 3.44 -83.80 17.56
CA SER A 164 3.27 -85.16 17.03
C SER A 164 4.29 -86.15 17.61
N VAL A 165 5.47 -85.66 17.99
CA VAL A 165 6.54 -86.45 18.63
C VAL A 165 6.27 -86.66 20.13
N SER A 166 5.51 -85.77 20.77
CA SER A 166 5.17 -85.86 22.21
C SER A 166 4.03 -86.83 22.55
N VAL A 167 3.39 -87.46 21.56
CA VAL A 167 2.25 -88.40 21.75
C VAL A 167 2.69 -89.88 21.71
N PHE A 168 4.00 -90.15 21.68
CA PHE A 168 4.58 -91.48 21.87
C PHE A 168 5.32 -91.60 23.20
#